data_AF-A0A1I5IKG8-F1
#
_entry.id   AF-A0A1I5IKG8-F1
#
_cell.length_a   1.000
_cell.length_b   1.000
_cell.length_c   1.000
_cell.angle_alpha   90.00
_cell.angle_beta   90.00
_cell.angle_gamma   90.00
#
_symmetry.space_group_name_H-M   'P 1'
#
loop_
_entity.id
_entity.type
_entity.pdbx_description
1 polymer ?
#
loop_
_entity_poly.entity_id
_entity_poly.type
_entity_poly.pdbx_seq_one_letter_code
_entity_poly.pdbx_strand_id
1 'polypeptide(L)'
;MAKRRRNESPERQALREMVNGYLKENPVKNGTDVNALMREMMSVILEGSLDGEMDEELGYSKYDFRNKETDNSRNGYNTKTLHTSYGDMELDVPRDRNGEFEPRIVKKYQ
;
A
#
# COMPACT_ATOMS: atom_id res chain seq x y z
N MET A 1 -0.17 -36.85 16.56
CA MET A 1 -0.36 -36.73 15.10
C MET A 1 0.64 -35.70 14.57
N ALA A 2 1.52 -36.08 13.64
CA ALA A 2 2.47 -35.13 13.05
C ALA A 2 1.69 -34.09 12.22
N LYS A 3 1.85 -32.80 12.54
CA LYS A 3 1.26 -31.72 11.73
C LYS A 3 1.81 -31.86 10.31
N ARG A 4 0.93 -32.16 9.34
CA ARG A 4 1.27 -32.19 7.91
C ARG A 4 1.81 -30.80 7.55
N ARG A 5 3.13 -30.70 7.32
CA ARG A 5 3.74 -29.43 6.88
C ARG A 5 3.21 -29.13 5.48
N ARG A 6 2.65 -27.94 5.27
CA ARG A 6 2.30 -27.47 3.93
C ARG A 6 3.61 -27.31 3.15
N ASN A 7 3.67 -27.83 1.93
CA ASN A 7 4.80 -27.60 1.04
C ASN A 7 4.64 -26.20 0.43
N GLU A 8 5.18 -25.17 1.08
CA GLU A 8 5.08 -23.76 0.67
C GLU A 8 6.48 -23.19 0.45
N SER A 9 6.65 -22.28 -0.52
CA SER A 9 7.92 -21.56 -0.74
C SER A 9 8.30 -20.72 0.49
N PRO A 10 9.59 -20.37 0.69
CA PRO A 10 10.00 -19.54 1.83
C PRO A 10 9.25 -18.21 1.94
N GLU A 11 9.03 -17.54 0.82
CA GLU A 11 8.26 -16.27 0.73
C GLU A 11 6.82 -16.46 1.20
N ARG A 12 6.18 -17.56 0.79
CA ARG A 12 4.80 -17.88 1.16
C ARG A 12 4.67 -18.22 2.64
N GLN A 13 5.71 -18.82 3.23
CA GLN A 13 5.78 -19.07 4.67
C GLN A 13 5.89 -17.75 5.45
N ALA A 14 6.77 -16.84 5.02
CA ALA A 14 6.91 -15.51 5.64
C ALA A 14 5.60 -14.71 5.57
N LEU A 15 4.95 -14.69 4.41
CA LEU A 15 3.65 -14.03 4.23
C LEU A 15 2.58 -14.63 5.17
N ARG A 16 2.55 -15.97 5.30
CA ARG A 16 1.63 -16.65 6.21
C ARG A 16 1.88 -16.24 7.66
N GLU A 17 3.14 -16.11 8.09
CA GLU A 17 3.47 -15.69 9.45
C GLU A 17 3.03 -14.25 9.72
N MET A 18 3.28 -13.32 8.78
CA MET A 18 2.83 -11.93 8.87
C MET A 18 1.30 -11.84 8.97
N VAL A 19 0.57 -12.52 8.07
CA VAL A 19 -0.90 -12.54 8.07
C VAL A 19 -1.43 -13.16 9.36
N ASN A 20 -0.83 -14.25 9.85
CA ASN A 20 -1.21 -14.85 11.12
C ASN A 20 -0.97 -13.91 12.31
N GLY A 21 0.08 -13.08 12.26
CA GLY A 21 0.33 -12.04 13.25
C GLY A 21 -0.81 -11.01 13.27
N TYR A 22 -1.10 -10.44 12.09
CA TYR A 22 -2.18 -9.45 11.94
C TYR A 22 -3.56 -9.99 12.37
N LEU A 23 -3.91 -11.23 11.98
CA LEU A 23 -5.19 -11.85 12.31
C LEU A 23 -5.37 -12.16 13.81
N LYS A 24 -4.29 -12.20 14.60
CA LYS A 24 -4.40 -12.35 16.06
C LYS A 24 -4.94 -11.07 16.71
N GLU A 25 -4.54 -9.92 16.20
CA GLU A 25 -4.98 -8.60 16.69
C GLU A 25 -6.31 -8.20 16.07
N ASN A 26 -6.55 -8.60 14.81
CA ASN A 26 -7.77 -8.30 14.05
C ASN A 26 -8.50 -9.61 13.64
N PRO A 27 -9.29 -10.22 14.55
CA PRO A 27 -9.94 -11.49 14.27
C PRO A 27 -11.09 -11.34 13.27
N VAL A 28 -10.98 -12.03 12.14
CA VAL A 28 -12.01 -12.13 11.11
C VAL A 28 -13.05 -13.16 11.51
N LYS A 29 -14.32 -12.75 11.67
CA LYS A 29 -15.42 -13.60 12.14
C LYS A 29 -16.43 -13.95 11.05
N ASN A 30 -16.60 -13.08 10.06
CA ASN A 30 -17.59 -13.24 8.99
C ASN A 30 -17.07 -12.70 7.63
N GLY A 31 -17.86 -12.87 6.57
CA GLY A 31 -17.49 -12.44 5.21
C GLY A 31 -17.34 -10.91 5.06
N THR A 32 -18.04 -10.11 5.86
CA THR A 32 -17.87 -8.66 5.88
C THR A 32 -16.51 -8.28 6.45
N ASP A 33 -16.05 -8.98 7.49
CA ASP A 33 -14.72 -8.77 8.07
C ASP A 33 -13.61 -9.15 7.07
N VAL A 34 -13.82 -10.20 6.25
CA VAL A 34 -12.91 -10.56 5.16
C VAL A 34 -12.83 -9.43 4.14
N ASN A 35 -13.97 -8.86 3.74
CA ASN A 35 -13.99 -7.75 2.78
C ASN A 35 -13.31 -6.50 3.35
N ALA A 36 -13.51 -6.19 4.63
CA ALA A 36 -12.83 -5.08 5.30
C ALA A 36 -11.31 -5.27 5.31
N LEU A 37 -10.84 -6.47 5.67
CA LEU A 37 -9.42 -6.81 5.64
C LEU A 37 -8.82 -6.68 4.23
N MET A 38 -9.52 -7.20 3.22
CA MET A 38 -9.06 -7.10 1.84
C MET A 38 -8.94 -5.66 1.37
N ARG A 39 -9.87 -4.78 1.79
CA ARG A 39 -9.79 -3.35 1.49
C ARG A 39 -8.56 -2.70 2.13
N GLU A 40 -8.31 -2.97 3.41
CA GLU A 40 -7.17 -2.41 4.13
C GLU A 40 -5.83 -2.88 3.53
N MET A 41 -5.71 -4.18 3.24
CA MET A 41 -4.52 -4.73 2.60
C MET A 41 -4.27 -4.12 1.21
N MET A 42 -5.33 -3.94 0.43
CA MET A 42 -5.23 -3.31 -0.88
C MET A 42 -4.84 -1.83 -0.77
N SER A 43 -5.34 -1.11 0.24
CA SER A 43 -4.95 0.27 0.55
C SER A 43 -3.44 0.38 0.74
N VAL A 44 -2.90 -0.42 1.65
CA VAL A 44 -1.46 -0.41 1.99
C VAL A 44 -0.60 -0.77 0.78
N ILE A 45 -1.03 -1.73 -0.05
CA ILE A 45 -0.30 -2.11 -1.26
C ILE A 45 -0.29 -0.96 -2.27
N LEU A 46 -1.43 -0.30 -2.48
CA LEU A 46 -1.54 0.79 -3.43
C LEU A 46 -0.75 2.01 -2.96
N GLU A 47 -0.87 2.40 -1.69
CA GLU A 47 -0.10 3.50 -1.10
C GLU A 47 1.41 3.26 -1.19
N GLY A 48 1.87 2.06 -0.84
CA GLY A 48 3.28 1.69 -0.95
C GLY A 48 3.78 1.73 -2.40
N SER A 49 2.93 1.33 -3.36
CA SER A 49 3.29 1.40 -4.78
C SER A 49 3.33 2.85 -5.29
N LEU A 50 2.39 3.70 -4.86
CA LEU A 50 2.38 5.13 -5.19
C LEU A 50 3.57 5.88 -4.57
N ASP A 51 3.95 5.53 -3.33
CA ASP A 51 5.16 6.09 -2.71
C ASP A 51 6.42 5.68 -3.47
N GLY A 52 6.48 4.45 -4.00
CA GLY A 52 7.54 4.00 -4.89
C GLY A 52 7.58 4.76 -6.22
N GLU A 53 6.43 4.98 -6.86
CA GLU A 53 6.36 5.83 -8.07
C GLU A 53 6.86 7.26 -7.80
N MET A 54 6.54 7.83 -6.64
CA MET A 54 7.00 9.15 -6.25
C MET A 54 8.52 9.18 -5.97
N ASP A 55 9.09 8.12 -5.42
CA ASP A 55 10.54 7.99 -5.25
C ASP A 55 11.26 7.92 -6.61
N GLU A 56 10.68 7.22 -7.58
CA GLU A 56 11.20 7.17 -8.95
C GLU A 56 11.11 8.53 -9.66
N GLU A 57 9.99 9.24 -9.52
CA GLU A 57 9.78 10.56 -10.14
C GLU A 57 10.74 11.61 -9.58
N LEU A 58 10.92 11.64 -8.26
CA LEU A 58 11.79 12.62 -7.60
C LEU A 58 13.27 12.20 -7.57
N GLY A 59 13.55 10.91 -7.80
CA GLY A 59 14.91 10.35 -7.75
C GLY A 59 15.49 10.21 -6.35
N TYR A 60 14.69 10.34 -5.29
CA TYR A 60 15.13 10.20 -3.91
C TYR A 60 14.01 9.69 -3.00
N SER A 61 14.38 8.97 -1.93
CA SER A 61 13.42 8.35 -1.02
C SER A 61 12.83 9.33 0.01
N LYS A 62 11.68 8.99 0.59
CA LYS A 62 11.10 9.77 1.69
C LYS A 62 12.13 10.01 2.82
N TYR A 63 12.36 11.28 3.14
CA TYR A 63 13.35 11.78 4.10
C TYR A 63 14.82 11.75 3.67
N ASP A 64 15.16 11.32 2.45
CA ASP A 64 16.50 11.55 1.91
C ASP A 64 16.61 12.96 1.32
N PHE A 65 17.07 13.91 2.15
CA PHE A 65 17.21 15.31 1.76
C PHE A 65 18.61 15.68 1.27
N ARG A 66 19.57 14.74 1.30
CA ARG A 66 20.99 15.06 1.07
C ARG A 66 21.42 14.89 -0.37
N ASN A 67 20.76 13.99 -1.12
CA ASN A 67 21.09 13.66 -2.50
C ASN A 67 19.90 14.01 -3.42
N LYS A 68 19.55 15.29 -3.51
CA LYS A 68 18.50 15.76 -4.41
C LYS A 68 19.11 16.39 -5.65
N GLU A 69 18.84 15.77 -6.80
CA GLU A 69 19.15 16.33 -8.12
C GLU A 69 17.95 17.10 -8.71
N THR A 70 16.86 17.26 -7.94
CA THR A 70 15.64 17.96 -8.32
C THR A 70 15.35 19.13 -7.39
N ASP A 71 14.79 20.20 -7.97
CA ASP A 71 14.18 21.35 -7.31
C ASP A 71 12.75 21.08 -6.83
N ASN A 72 12.17 19.94 -7.21
CA ASN A 72 10.87 19.47 -6.73
C ASN A 72 11.01 18.75 -5.37
N SER A 73 9.89 18.63 -4.65
CA SER A 73 9.87 17.96 -3.35
C SER A 73 8.51 17.38 -3.02
N ARG A 74 8.49 16.35 -2.17
CA ARG A 74 7.24 15.83 -1.58
C ARG A 74 6.53 16.93 -0.78
N ASN A 75 5.21 17.01 -0.93
CA ASN A 75 4.33 18.00 -0.30
C ASN A 75 3.11 17.33 0.35
N GLY A 76 3.36 16.29 1.14
CA GLY A 76 2.34 15.53 1.85
C GLY A 76 1.55 14.58 0.95
N TYR A 77 0.31 14.32 1.36
CA TYR A 77 -0.60 13.35 0.74
C TYR A 77 -1.98 13.99 0.52
N ASN A 78 -2.67 13.54 -0.52
CA ASN A 78 -4.07 13.84 -0.78
C ASN A 78 -4.89 12.57 -0.59
N THR A 79 -5.99 12.66 0.14
CA THR A 79 -6.93 11.54 0.30
C THR A 79 -7.79 11.37 -0.96
N LYS A 80 -7.88 10.14 -1.47
CA LYS A 80 -8.74 9.76 -2.60
C LYS A 80 -9.59 8.57 -2.21
N THR A 81 -10.90 8.67 -2.38
CA THR A 81 -11.82 7.54 -2.20
C THR A 81 -11.91 6.74 -3.50
N LEU A 82 -11.65 5.43 -3.43
CA LEU A 82 -11.88 4.48 -4.51
C LEU A 82 -13.12 3.64 -4.23
N HIS A 83 -13.98 3.54 -5.22
CA HIS A 83 -15.14 2.64 -5.22
C HIS A 83 -14.71 1.29 -5.78
N THR A 84 -14.60 0.27 -4.92
CA THR A 84 -14.22 -1.09 -5.32
C THR A 84 -15.38 -2.06 -5.14
N SER A 85 -15.27 -3.26 -5.72
CA SER A 85 -16.26 -4.33 -5.51
C SER A 85 -16.39 -4.77 -4.04
N TYR A 86 -15.37 -4.50 -3.22
CA TYR A 86 -15.37 -4.78 -1.79
C TYR A 86 -15.92 -3.62 -0.96
N GLY A 87 -16.33 -2.51 -1.58
CA GLY A 87 -16.80 -1.28 -0.95
C GLY A 87 -15.83 -0.12 -1.13
N ASP A 88 -16.14 0.99 -0.46
CA ASP A 88 -15.34 2.21 -0.52
C ASP A 88 -14.06 2.07 0.29
N MET A 89 -12.98 2.59 -0.27
CA MET A 89 -11.64 2.58 0.33
C MET A 89 -11.03 3.96 0.20
N GLU A 90 -10.46 4.47 1.28
CA GLU A 90 -9.69 5.71 1.27
C GLU A 90 -8.22 5.37 1.02
N LEU A 91 -7.57 6.15 0.16
CA LEU A 91 -6.15 6.04 -0.15
C LEU A 91 -5.46 7.37 0.08
N ASP A 92 -4.27 7.33 0.65
CA ASP A 92 -3.38 8.48 0.72
C ASP A 92 -2.42 8.53 -0.49
N VAL A 93 -2.70 9.42 -1.42
CA VAL A 93 -1.90 9.59 -2.65
C VAL A 93 -0.79 10.61 -2.41
N PRO A 94 0.49 10.28 -2.61
CA PRO A 94 1.59 11.22 -2.42
C PRO A 94 1.51 12.34 -3.45
N ARG A 95 1.92 13.54 -3.02
CA ARG A 95 1.93 14.74 -3.84
C ARG A 95 3.31 15.38 -3.85
N ASP A 96 3.69 15.94 -4.99
CA ASP A 96 4.87 16.78 -5.15
C ASP A 96 4.51 18.27 -5.05
N ARG A 97 5.53 19.11 -4.82
CA ARG A 97 5.34 20.54 -4.57
C ARG A 97 5.00 21.30 -5.85
N ASN A 98 5.57 20.87 -6.98
CA ASN A 98 5.33 21.50 -8.27
C ASN A 98 4.01 21.03 -8.92
N GLY A 99 3.45 19.89 -8.48
CA GLY A 99 2.22 19.30 -9.02
C GLY A 99 2.43 18.51 -10.31
N GLU A 100 3.68 18.17 -10.62
CA GLU A 100 4.14 17.48 -11.83
C GLU A 100 3.94 15.96 -11.72
N PHE A 101 3.86 15.41 -10.50
CA PHE A 101 3.71 13.97 -10.32
C PHE A 101 2.37 13.46 -10.89
N GLU A 102 2.43 12.54 -11.84
CA GLU A 102 1.28 11.87 -12.43
C GLU A 102 1.29 10.36 -12.11
N PRO A 103 0.53 9.92 -11.08
CA PRO A 103 0.51 8.51 -10.69
C PRO A 103 -0.05 7.63 -11.80
N ARG A 104 0.61 6.49 -12.05
CA ARG A 104 0.25 5.56 -13.14
C ARG A 104 -0.71 4.49 -12.66
N ILE A 105 -0.51 3.97 -11.44
CA ILE A 105 -1.37 2.94 -10.84
C ILE A 105 -2.77 3.49 -10.54
N VAL A 106 -2.87 4.66 -9.90
CA VAL A 106 -4.14 5.31 -9.59
C VAL A 106 -4.19 6.66 -10.31
N LYS A 107 -4.77 6.68 -11.51
CA LYS A 107 -4.81 7.90 -12.33
C LYS A 107 -5.59 9.03 -11.65
N LYS A 108 -5.16 10.26 -11.93
CA LYS A 108 -5.88 11.47 -11.51
C LYS A 108 -7.30 11.47 -12.12
N TYR A 109 -8.29 11.83 -11.31
CA TYR A 109 -9.70 12.00 -11.71
C TYR A 109 -10.43 10.76 -12.26
N GLN A 110 -9.95 9.55 -11.94
CA GLN A 110 -10.68 8.30 -12.18
C GLN A 110 -11.54 7.86 -11.00
#